data_AF-A0A6V7LNI8-F1
#
_entry.id   AF-A0A6V7LNI8-F1
#
_cell.length_a   1.000
_cell.length_b   1.000
_cell.length_c   1.000
_cell.angle_alpha   90.00
_cell.angle_beta   90.00
_cell.angle_gamma   90.00
#
_symmetry.space_group_name_H-M   'P 1'
#
loop_
_entity.id
_entity.type
_entity.pdbx_description
1 polymer ?
#
loop_
_entity_poly.entity_id
_entity_poly.type
_entity_poly.pdbx_seq_one_letter_code
_entity_poly.pdbx_strand_id
1 'polypeptide(L)' 'VAQYYDTDVNKEYAIRGNSAILKCVVPSFVADFVKVLSWHTDQGEEFVPGDDY' A
#
# COMPACT_ATOMS: atom_id res chain seq x y z
N VAL A 1 23.88 -6.51 -3.00
CA VAL A 1 23.81 -5.38 -2.04
C VAL A 1 22.37 -5.23 -1.61
N ALA A 2 22.06 -5.39 -0.33
CA ALA A 2 20.72 -5.05 0.18
C ALA A 2 20.71 -3.55 0.48
N GLN A 3 19.92 -2.78 -0.28
CA GLN A 3 19.69 -1.36 -0.02
C GLN A 3 18.53 -1.23 0.97
N TYR A 4 18.69 -0.37 1.98
CA TYR A 4 17.59 0.00 2.87
C TYR A 4 16.51 0.70 2.06
N TYR A 5 15.25 0.31 2.28
CA TYR A 5 14.10 0.97 1.69
C TYR A 5 13.03 1.16 2.77
N ASP A 6 12.24 2.21 2.61
CA ASP A 6 11.06 2.49 3.40
C ASP A 6 9.91 2.75 2.43
N THR A 7 8.68 2.43 2.83
CA THR A 7 7.50 2.54 1.97
C THR A 7 6.40 3.28 2.70
N ASP A 8 5.93 4.36 2.09
CA ASP A 8 4.84 5.19 2.60
C ASP A 8 3.69 5.27 1.59
N VAL A 9 2.50 5.53 2.12
CA VAL A 9 1.31 5.81 1.34
C VAL A 9 1.23 7.30 1.10
N ASN A 10 1.29 7.72 -0.16
CA ASN A 10 1.19 9.12 -0.52
C ASN A 10 -0.24 9.65 -0.40
N LYS A 11 -0.38 10.97 -0.21
CA LYS A 11 -1.68 11.64 -0.30
C LYS A 11 -2.26 11.47 -1.71
N GLU A 12 -3.44 10.87 -1.77
CA GLU A 12 -4.23 10.73 -3.00
C GLU A 12 -5.40 11.72 -2.97
N TYR A 13 -5.75 12.28 -4.13
CA TYR A 13 -6.86 13.21 -4.26
C TYR A 13 -8.06 12.53 -4.92
N ALA A 14 -9.17 12.45 -4.20
CA ALA A 14 -10.41 11.89 -4.71
C ALA A 14 -11.54 12.92 -4.67
N ILE A 15 -12.40 12.90 -5.70
CA ILE A 15 -13.62 13.69 -5.75
C ILE A 15 -14.71 12.96 -4.97
N ARG A 16 -15.49 13.68 -4.15
CA ARG A 16 -16.61 13.11 -3.40
C ARG A 16 -17.58 12.37 -4.33
N GLY A 17 -17.82 11.09 -4.05
CA GLY A 17 -18.68 10.21 -4.85
C GLY A 17 -17.91 9.27 -5.76
N ASN A 18 -16.61 9.49 -5.98
CA ASN A 18 -15.76 8.57 -6.71
C ASN A 18 -15.15 7.52 -5.76
N SER A 19 -14.76 6.39 -6.32
CA SER A 19 -13.88 5.44 -5.65
C SER A 19 -12.47 6.01 -5.57
N ALA A 20 -11.82 5.86 -4.42
CA ALA A 20 -10.40 6.15 -4.23
C ALA A 20 -9.60 4.84 -4.27
N ILE A 21 -8.40 4.90 -4.85
CA ILE A 21 -7.45 3.78 -4.84
C ILE A 21 -6.18 4.29 -4.17
N LEU A 22 -5.87 3.75 -2.99
CA LEU A 22 -4.61 4.01 -2.31
C LEU A 22 -3.56 3.00 -2.80
N LYS A 23 -2.34 3.47 -3.06
CA LYS A 23 -1.25 2.64 -3.55
C LYS A 23 -0.06 2.68 -2.58
N CYS A 24 0.37 1.50 -2.13
CA CYS A 24 1.64 1.35 -1.44
C CYS A 24 2.75 1.34 -2.49
N VAL A 25 3.63 2.35 -2.45
CA VAL A 25 4.67 2.54 -3.47
C VAL A 25 5.93 1.79 -3.05
N VAL A 26 6.15 0.63 -3.67
CA VAL A 26 7.36 -0.17 -3.49
C VAL A 26 8.42 0.24 -4.53
N PRO A 27 9.68 0.50 -4.12
CA PRO A 27 10.76 0.77 -5.07
C PRO A 27 11.02 -0.39 -6.04
N SER A 28 11.27 -0.08 -7.30
CA SER A 28 11.38 -1.09 -8.37
C SER A 28 12.49 -2.12 -8.15
N PHE A 29 13.58 -1.76 -7.49
CA PHE A 29 14.71 -2.66 -7.25
C PHE A 29 14.42 -3.77 -6.22
N VAL A 30 13.31 -3.68 -5.47
CA VAL A 30 12.85 -4.72 -4.52
C VAL A 30 11.46 -5.27 -4.84
N ALA A 31 10.80 -4.75 -5.87
CA ALA A 31 9.39 -5.06 -6.17
C ALA A 31 9.10 -6.55 -6.40
N ASP A 32 10.06 -7.30 -6.96
CA ASP A 32 9.89 -8.73 -7.22
C ASP A 32 9.95 -9.61 -5.96
N PHE A 33 10.42 -9.04 -4.84
CA PHE A 33 10.69 -9.79 -3.60
C PHE A 33 9.74 -9.42 -2.47
N VAL A 34 8.84 -8.45 -2.68
CA VAL A 34 7.93 -7.96 -1.64
C VAL A 34 6.51 -7.87 -2.17
N LYS A 35 5.54 -7.98 -1.25
CA LYS A 35 4.12 -7.81 -1.56
C LYS A 35 3.43 -7.08 -0.41
N VAL A 36 2.35 -6.37 -0.73
CA VAL A 36 1.49 -5.77 0.29
C VAL A 36 0.74 -6.89 1.01
N LEU A 37 0.82 -6.90 2.34
CA LEU A 37 0.19 -7.92 3.18
C LEU A 37 -1.14 -7.44 3.77
N SER A 38 -1.15 -6.22 4.31
CA SER A 38 -2.29 -5.62 4.98
C SER A 38 -2.19 -4.10 4.91
N TRP A 39 -3.32 -3.42 5.13
CA TRP A 39 -3.40 -1.98 5.31
C TRP A 39 -3.85 -1.66 6.72
N HIS A 40 -3.21 -0.68 7.36
CA HIS A 40 -3.55 -0.23 8.69
C HIS A 40 -3.98 1.23 8.67
N THR A 41 -5.02 1.58 9.43
CA THR A 41 -5.43 2.97 9.62
C THR A 41 -4.86 3.54 10.92
N ASP A 42 -4.84 4.86 11.03
CA ASP A 42 -4.46 5.56 12.27
C ASP A 42 -5.43 5.29 13.43
N GLN A 43 -6.63 4.78 13.13
CA GLN A 43 -7.63 4.33 14.10
C GLN A 43 -7.39 2.89 14.58
N GLY A 44 -6.38 2.20 14.05
CA GLY A 44 -6.03 0.83 14.42
C GLY A 44 -6.84 -0.24 13.70
N GLU A 45 -7.53 0.10 12.61
CA GLU A 45 -8.20 -0.90 11.76
C GLU A 45 -7.17 -1.61 10.88
N GLU A 46 -7.44 -2.88 10.55
CA GLU A 46 -6.62 -3.70 9.68
C GLU A 46 -7.47 -4.24 8.52
N PHE A 47 -6.98 -4.05 7.29
CA PHE A 47 -7.58 -4.58 6.08
C PHE A 47 -6.62 -5.55 5.42
N VAL A 48 -6.99 -6.83 5.41
CA VAL A 48 -6.26 -7.89 4.70
C VAL A 48 -6.88 -8.10 3.31
N PRO A 49 -6.08 -8.40 2.28
CA PRO A 49 -6.59 -8.86 0.99
C PRO A 49 -7.55 -10.04 1.22
N GLY A 50 -8.72 -10.00 0.58
CA GLY A 50 -9.63 -11.15 0.58
C GLY A 50 -9.01 -12.33 -0.17
N ASP A 51 -9.56 -13.52 0.02
CA ASP A 51 -9.09 -14.76 -0.64
C ASP A 51 -9.22 -14.73 -2.18
N ASP A 52 -9.88 -13.72 -2.75
CA ASP A 52 -10.00 -13.49 -4.18
C ASP A 52 -8.79 -12.69 -4.70
N TYR A 53 -7.72 -13.40 -5.08
CA TYR A 53 -6.66 -12.89 -5.96
C TYR A 53 -6.98 -13.17 -7.43
#